data_AF-A0AAV0G2R2-F1
#
_entry.id   AF-A0AAV0G2R2-F1
#
_cell.length_a   1.000
_cell.length_b   1.000
_cell.length_c   1.000
_cell.angle_alpha   90.00
_cell.angle_beta   90.00
_cell.angle_gamma   90.00
#
_symmetry.space_group_name_H-M   'P 1'
#
loop_
_entity.id
_entity.type
_entity.pdbx_description
1 polymer ?
#
loop_
_entity_poly.entity_id
_entity_poly.type
_entity_poly.pdbx_seq_one_letter_code
_entity_poly.pdbx_strand_id
1 'polypeptide(L)'
;MQPQIQRFCLSVNNDGRIKLASDFFDSPTAERSVEADVLVLHSSCSVAGKLAANILQSRNLLQQGFDFLLVLDLEGKVEILEFPVLLFDTKTMDVVDFFHRFVRPSKMSEQRINEYIEGKYGKIGVDRVWHDTAIPFGEVIKQFETWLAKNELWQKEGGGCLNKAAFVTCGNWDLKTKVPQQCKVSKMKLPPYFMEWINLKDIYLNFYKRR
;
A
#
# COMPACT_ATOMS: atom_id res chain seq x y z
N MET A 1 -26.07 23.22 -0.93
CA MET A 1 -25.31 22.18 -1.65
C MET A 1 -24.60 21.38 -0.58
N GLN A 2 -24.96 20.11 -0.36
CA GLN A 2 -24.34 19.26 0.67
C GLN A 2 -22.95 18.79 0.18
N PRO A 3 -21.93 18.69 1.04
CA PRO A 3 -20.62 18.15 0.65
C PRO A 3 -20.75 16.65 0.34
N GLN A 4 -20.46 16.26 -0.91
CA GLN A 4 -20.29 14.85 -1.26
C GLN A 4 -18.94 14.37 -0.74
N ILE A 5 -18.94 13.37 0.13
CA ILE A 5 -17.71 12.71 0.62
C ILE A 5 -17.46 11.50 -0.29
N GLN A 6 -16.39 11.54 -1.07
CA GLN A 6 -15.97 10.42 -1.91
C GLN A 6 -15.12 9.45 -1.08
N ARG A 7 -15.60 8.20 -0.91
CA ARG A 7 -14.85 7.13 -0.24
C ARG A 7 -14.17 6.26 -1.28
N PHE A 8 -12.92 5.87 -1.00
CA PHE A 8 -12.15 4.95 -1.84
C PHE A 8 -12.10 3.58 -1.19
N CYS A 9 -12.51 2.55 -1.93
CA CYS A 9 -12.37 1.15 -1.54
C CYS A 9 -11.28 0.49 -2.38
N LEU A 10 -10.38 -0.24 -1.73
CA LEU A 10 -9.44 -1.11 -2.41
C LEU A 10 -10.11 -2.49 -2.58
N SER A 11 -10.44 -2.84 -3.83
CA SER A 11 -10.99 -4.14 -4.18
C SER A 11 -9.88 -5.03 -4.74
N VAL A 12 -9.73 -6.25 -4.20
CA VAL A 12 -8.89 -7.28 -4.80
C VAL A 12 -9.75 -8.08 -5.78
N ASN A 13 -9.39 -8.06 -7.06
CA ASN A 13 -10.09 -8.86 -8.07
C ASN A 13 -9.77 -10.35 -7.92
N ASN A 14 -10.58 -11.20 -8.55
CA ASN A 14 -10.38 -12.66 -8.61
C ASN A 14 -9.03 -13.10 -9.22
N ASP A 15 -8.32 -12.21 -9.91
CA ASP A 15 -6.98 -12.44 -10.47
C ASP A 15 -5.85 -11.90 -9.57
N GLY A 16 -6.18 -11.46 -8.35
CA GLY A 16 -5.23 -10.92 -7.37
C GLY A 16 -4.81 -9.47 -7.62
N ARG A 17 -5.41 -8.78 -8.60
CA ARG A 17 -5.10 -7.36 -8.87
C ARG A 17 -5.91 -6.44 -7.96
N ILE A 18 -5.25 -5.50 -7.30
CA ILE A 18 -5.87 -4.45 -6.51
C ILE A 18 -6.42 -3.37 -7.47
N LYS A 19 -7.67 -2.96 -7.29
CA LYS A 19 -8.30 -1.82 -7.96
C LYS A 19 -8.86 -0.86 -6.93
N LEU A 20 -8.64 0.44 -7.15
CA LEU A 20 -9.39 1.50 -6.49
C LEU A 20 -10.79 1.57 -7.10
N ALA A 21 -11.82 1.34 -6.29
CA ALA A 21 -13.21 1.60 -6.61
C ALA A 21 -13.67 2.82 -5.80
N SER A 22 -14.45 3.72 -6.42
CA SER A 22 -15.06 4.87 -5.75
C SER A 22 -16.57 4.69 -5.68
N ASP A 23 -17.13 4.75 -4.48
CA ASP A 23 -18.58 4.78 -4.28
C ASP A 23 -18.99 6.16 -3.75
N PHE A 24 -20.10 6.69 -4.28
CA PHE A 24 -20.72 7.93 -3.82
C PHE A 24 -21.87 7.60 -2.86
N PHE A 25 -21.84 8.17 -1.65
CA PHE A 25 -22.93 8.09 -0.69
C PHE A 25 -23.45 9.49 -0.35
N ASP A 26 -24.76 9.67 -0.39
CA ASP A 26 -25.43 10.83 0.19
C ASP A 26 -25.68 10.57 1.69
N SER A 27 -25.01 11.30 2.59
CA SER A 27 -25.18 11.14 4.04
C SER A 27 -26.04 12.27 4.63
N PRO A 28 -27.18 11.99 5.32
CA PRO A 28 -28.05 13.02 5.87
C PRO A 28 -27.65 13.57 7.25
N THR A 29 -26.60 13.08 7.91
CA THR A 29 -26.30 13.49 9.30
C THR A 29 -24.81 13.65 9.55
N ALA A 30 -24.39 14.91 9.67
CA ALA A 30 -23.12 15.30 10.23
C ALA A 30 -23.13 15.05 11.74
N GLU A 31 -22.47 13.97 12.19
CA GLU A 31 -21.84 13.77 13.51
C GLU A 31 -21.65 12.25 13.75
N ARG A 32 -20.64 11.67 13.09
CA ARG A 32 -19.89 10.43 13.43
C ARG A 32 -19.23 9.93 12.15
N SER A 33 -17.99 10.33 11.87
CA SER A 33 -17.35 9.89 10.62
C SER A 33 -15.82 10.01 10.66
N VAL A 34 -15.11 8.98 11.15
CA VAL A 34 -13.86 8.48 10.52
C VAL A 34 -13.71 6.98 10.85
N GLU A 35 -14.70 6.16 10.49
CA GLU A 35 -14.47 4.71 10.32
C GLU A 35 -14.69 4.42 8.84
N ALA A 36 -13.57 4.21 8.15
CA ALA A 36 -13.54 3.65 6.82
C ALA A 36 -13.72 2.14 6.99
N ASP A 37 -14.97 1.67 6.97
CA ASP A 37 -15.26 0.25 6.89
C ASP A 37 -14.74 -0.28 5.55
N VAL A 38 -13.63 -1.00 5.59
CA VAL A 38 -13.12 -1.81 4.48
C VAL A 38 -13.97 -3.06 4.40
N LEU A 39 -14.95 -3.08 3.50
CA LEU A 39 -15.76 -4.27 3.25
C LEU A 39 -14.96 -5.24 2.36
N VAL A 40 -14.26 -6.21 2.97
CA VAL A 40 -13.63 -7.32 2.24
C VAL A 40 -14.73 -8.30 1.82
N LEU A 41 -15.17 -8.25 0.56
CA LEU A 41 -16.11 -9.23 0.03
C LEU A 41 -15.38 -10.56 -0.23
N HIS A 42 -15.60 -11.52 0.66
CA HIS A 42 -15.20 -12.91 0.51
C HIS A 42 -15.95 -13.55 -0.68
N SER A 43 -15.29 -13.71 -1.82
CA SER A 43 -15.78 -14.62 -2.87
C SER A 43 -15.19 -16.01 -2.64
N SER A 44 -15.99 -16.90 -2.04
CA SER A 44 -15.72 -18.33 -1.95
C SER A 44 -15.53 -18.92 -3.36
N CYS A 45 -14.29 -19.25 -3.71
CA CYS A 45 -13.95 -19.96 -4.95
C CYS A 45 -13.42 -21.36 -4.64
N SER A 46 -13.98 -22.34 -5.37
CA SER A 46 -13.87 -23.81 -5.28
C SER A 46 -12.44 -24.42 -5.34
N VAL A 47 -11.38 -23.63 -5.18
CA VAL A 47 -9.98 -24.07 -5.15
C VAL A 47 -9.53 -24.43 -3.72
N ALA A 48 -10.40 -24.28 -2.72
CA ALA A 48 -10.11 -24.61 -1.31
C ALA A 48 -9.77 -26.11 -1.09
N GLY A 49 -10.37 -27.02 -1.86
CA GLY A 49 -10.28 -28.47 -1.60
C GLY A 49 -8.90 -29.10 -1.86
N LYS A 50 -8.12 -28.56 -2.81
CA LYS A 50 -6.77 -29.09 -3.12
C LYS A 50 -5.65 -28.38 -2.37
N LEU A 51 -5.86 -27.12 -1.98
CA LEU A 51 -4.89 -26.34 -1.22
C LEU A 51 -4.90 -26.74 0.27
N ALA A 52 -6.07 -27.03 0.84
CA ALA A 52 -6.22 -27.46 2.23
C ALA A 52 -5.45 -28.77 2.54
N ALA A 53 -5.42 -29.71 1.60
CA ALA A 53 -4.72 -30.99 1.77
C ALA A 53 -3.20 -30.85 1.89
N ASN A 54 -2.60 -29.88 1.18
CA ASN A 54 -1.15 -29.62 1.24
C ASN A 54 -0.73 -28.78 2.46
N ILE A 55 -1.62 -27.90 2.95
CA ILE A 55 -1.37 -27.11 4.15
C ILE A 55 -1.37 -28.00 5.40
N LEU A 56 -2.24 -29.02 5.47
CA LEU A 56 -2.34 -29.93 6.61
C LEU A 56 -1.16 -30.91 6.75
N GLN A 57 -0.43 -31.20 5.67
CA GLN A 57 0.76 -32.07 5.70
C GLN A 57 2.05 -31.33 6.08
N SER A 58 2.06 -30.00 6.05
CA SER A 58 3.25 -29.19 6.33
C SER A 58 3.28 -28.73 7.78
N ARG A 59 3.20 -29.66 8.75
CA ARG A 59 3.33 -29.36 10.19
C ARG A 59 4.78 -29.07 10.65
N ASN A 60 5.56 -28.45 9.77
CA ASN A 60 6.82 -27.79 10.06
C ASN A 60 6.83 -26.47 9.28
N LEU A 61 5.78 -25.66 9.43
CA LEU A 61 5.87 -24.25 9.09
C LEU A 61 6.91 -23.66 10.05
N LEU A 62 8.16 -23.54 9.56
CA LEU A 62 9.18 -22.77 10.24
C LEU A 62 8.53 -21.47 10.72
N GLN A 63 8.68 -21.17 12.01
CA GLN A 63 8.13 -19.97 12.60
C GLN A 63 8.62 -18.77 11.78
N GLN A 64 7.75 -18.23 10.93
CA GLN A 64 8.09 -17.05 10.14
C GLN A 64 8.34 -15.90 11.13
N GLY A 65 9.50 -15.25 11.00
CA GLY A 65 10.02 -14.32 12.01
C GLY A 65 9.30 -12.97 12.09
N PHE A 66 8.30 -12.74 11.25
CA PHE A 66 7.55 -11.48 11.17
C PHE A 66 6.11 -11.71 11.59
N ASP A 67 5.62 -10.93 12.55
CA ASP A 67 4.20 -10.93 12.93
C ASP A 67 3.35 -10.21 11.86
N PHE A 68 3.92 -9.19 11.19
CA PHE A 68 3.22 -8.35 10.21
C PHE A 68 3.97 -8.22 8.89
N LEU A 69 3.23 -8.01 7.81
CA LEU A 69 3.77 -7.68 6.48
C LEU A 69 3.20 -6.35 6.00
N LEU A 70 4.08 -5.49 5.48
CA LEU A 70 3.74 -4.20 4.88
C LEU A 70 3.74 -4.35 3.35
N VAL A 71 2.59 -4.61 2.75
CA VAL A 71 2.48 -4.80 1.29
C VAL A 71 2.45 -3.43 0.63
N LEU A 72 3.48 -3.11 -0.16
CA LEU A 72 3.71 -1.82 -0.79
C LEU A 72 3.72 -1.96 -2.33
N ASP A 73 3.00 -1.08 -3.01
CA ASP A 73 3.00 -0.98 -4.48
C ASP A 73 2.95 0.50 -4.90
N LEU A 74 4.11 1.09 -5.20
CA LEU A 74 4.20 2.52 -5.49
C LEU A 74 3.72 2.81 -6.90
N GLU A 75 3.16 4.01 -7.08
CA GLU A 75 2.73 4.47 -8.39
C GLU A 75 3.50 5.70 -8.82
N GLY A 76 3.66 5.84 -10.14
CA GLY A 76 4.32 6.98 -10.77
C GLY A 76 5.64 6.62 -11.46
N LYS A 77 5.85 7.16 -12.66
CA LYS A 77 7.01 6.79 -13.49
C LYS A 77 8.27 7.59 -13.14
N VAL A 78 8.16 8.92 -13.15
CA VAL A 78 9.30 9.83 -12.93
C VAL A 78 9.52 10.10 -11.44
N GLU A 79 8.47 10.56 -10.76
CA GLU A 79 8.40 10.68 -9.31
C GLU A 79 7.32 9.72 -8.78
N ILE A 80 7.30 9.49 -7.48
CA ILE A 80 6.21 8.78 -6.80
C ILE A 80 5.00 9.72 -6.79
N LEU A 81 3.82 9.20 -7.13
CA LEU A 81 2.54 9.94 -7.18
C LEU A 81 1.47 9.33 -6.26
N GLU A 82 1.66 8.10 -5.82
CA GLU A 82 0.81 7.40 -4.84
C GLU A 82 1.68 6.52 -3.94
N PHE A 83 1.34 6.48 -2.66
CA PHE A 83 2.02 5.70 -1.64
C PHE A 83 1.00 4.85 -0.84
N PRO A 84 0.58 3.70 -1.38
CA PRO A 84 -0.30 2.76 -0.68
C PRO A 84 0.50 1.69 0.07
N VAL A 85 0.10 1.39 1.31
CA VAL A 85 0.63 0.28 2.12
C VAL A 85 -0.51 -0.42 2.82
N LEU A 86 -0.57 -1.75 2.68
CA LEU A 86 -1.46 -2.59 3.46
C LEU A 86 -0.70 -3.25 4.61
N LEU A 87 -1.28 -3.24 5.81
CA LEU A 87 -0.78 -3.99 6.95
C LEU A 87 -1.48 -5.34 7.01
N PHE A 88 -0.73 -6.41 6.81
CA PHE A 88 -1.22 -7.78 6.81
C PHE A 88 -0.74 -8.51 8.05
N ASP A 89 -1.66 -9.06 8.84
CA ASP A 89 -1.36 -9.90 10.01
C ASP A 89 -1.21 -11.36 9.56
N THR A 90 -0.04 -11.91 9.83
CA THR A 90 0.33 -13.26 9.39
C THR A 90 -0.29 -14.39 10.22
N LYS A 91 -0.84 -14.09 11.39
CA LYS A 91 -1.54 -15.05 12.26
C LYS A 91 -2.99 -15.18 11.86
N THR A 92 -3.66 -14.05 11.60
CA THR A 92 -5.06 -14.02 11.15
C THR A 92 -5.19 -14.26 9.66
N MET A 93 -4.12 -13.97 8.89
CA MET A 93 -4.09 -13.99 7.42
C MET A 93 -5.02 -12.94 6.79
N ASP A 94 -5.21 -11.81 7.47
CA ASP A 94 -6.08 -10.71 7.04
C ASP A 94 -5.35 -9.35 7.01
N VAL A 95 -5.90 -8.43 6.23
CA VAL A 95 -5.50 -7.01 6.26
C VAL A 95 -6.13 -6.37 7.49
N VAL A 96 -5.30 -5.79 8.36
CA VAL A 96 -5.73 -5.24 9.65
C VAL A 96 -5.68 -3.70 9.71
N ASP A 97 -4.91 -3.07 8.82
CA ASP A 97 -4.88 -1.61 8.66
C ASP A 97 -4.33 -1.24 7.27
N PHE A 98 -4.44 0.03 6.88
CA PHE A 98 -3.84 0.54 5.65
C PHE A 98 -3.37 2.00 5.80
N PHE A 99 -2.34 2.34 5.02
CA PHE A 99 -1.88 3.70 4.82
C PHE A 99 -1.97 4.06 3.34
N HIS A 100 -2.51 5.23 3.03
CA HIS A 100 -2.58 5.73 1.66
C HIS A 100 -2.39 7.23 1.62
N ARG A 101 -1.51 7.70 0.72
CA ARG A 101 -1.39 9.12 0.37
C ARG A 101 -1.07 9.32 -1.10
N PHE A 102 -1.64 10.37 -1.68
CA PHE A 102 -1.15 10.93 -2.93
C PHE A 102 0.07 11.81 -2.70
N VAL A 103 1.04 11.72 -3.61
CA VAL A 103 2.33 12.40 -3.52
C VAL A 103 2.40 13.48 -4.59
N ARG A 104 2.58 14.73 -4.18
CA ARG A 104 2.80 15.86 -5.08
C ARG A 104 4.27 15.85 -5.55
N PRO A 105 4.53 15.67 -6.86
CA PRO A 105 5.88 15.67 -7.41
C PRO A 105 6.45 17.10 -7.40
N SER A 106 7.79 17.21 -7.42
CA SER A 106 8.49 18.49 -7.29
C SER A 106 9.43 18.82 -8.47
N LYS A 107 9.73 17.85 -9.33
CA LYS A 107 10.55 18.04 -10.55
C LYS A 107 9.74 17.96 -11.84
N MET A 108 8.59 17.29 -11.82
CA MET A 108 7.72 17.21 -12.99
C MET A 108 7.06 18.56 -13.29
N SER A 109 6.89 18.89 -14.58
CA SER A 109 6.12 20.06 -15.01
C SER A 109 4.63 19.84 -14.77
N GLU A 110 3.88 20.91 -14.52
CA GLU A 110 2.42 20.87 -14.30
C GLU A 110 1.69 20.15 -15.44
N GLN A 111 2.06 20.43 -16.70
CA GLN A 111 1.48 19.75 -17.86
C GLN A 111 1.62 18.22 -17.75
N ARG A 112 2.82 17.73 -17.42
CA ARG A 112 3.09 16.29 -17.32
C ARG A 112 2.38 15.65 -16.13
N ILE A 113 2.21 16.40 -15.05
CA ILE A 113 1.43 15.97 -13.89
C ILE A 113 -0.02 15.78 -14.32
N ASN A 114 -0.64 16.79 -14.92
CA ASN A 114 -2.03 16.74 -15.34
C ASN A 114 -2.28 15.61 -16.35
N GLU A 115 -1.42 15.45 -17.36
CA GLU A 115 -1.53 14.34 -18.32
C GLU A 115 -1.54 12.96 -17.65
N TYR A 116 -0.70 12.76 -16.62
CA TYR A 116 -0.66 11.51 -15.88
C TYR A 116 -1.91 11.32 -15.01
N ILE A 117 -2.29 12.35 -14.25
CA ILE A 117 -3.40 12.31 -13.30
C ILE A 117 -4.73 12.17 -14.02
N GLU A 118 -4.99 12.97 -15.05
CA GLU A 118 -6.19 12.84 -15.88
C GLU A 118 -6.24 11.47 -16.58
N GLY A 119 -5.10 11.00 -17.12
CA GLY A 119 -5.02 9.72 -17.80
C GLY A 119 -5.31 8.52 -16.89
N LYS A 120 -4.87 8.56 -15.62
CA LYS A 120 -5.04 7.47 -14.65
C LYS A 120 -6.34 7.57 -13.84
N TYR A 121 -6.63 8.76 -13.32
CA TYR A 121 -7.69 9.01 -12.34
C TYR A 121 -8.90 9.76 -12.94
N GLY A 122 -8.72 10.50 -14.03
CA GLY A 122 -9.80 11.28 -14.66
C GLY A 122 -10.93 10.40 -15.21
N LYS A 123 -10.61 9.21 -15.75
CA LYS A 123 -11.62 8.27 -16.25
C LYS A 123 -12.56 7.73 -15.18
N ILE A 124 -12.12 7.72 -13.93
CA ILE A 124 -12.91 7.26 -12.77
C ILE A 124 -13.37 8.45 -11.91
N GLY A 125 -13.14 9.69 -12.36
CA GLY A 125 -13.59 10.92 -11.69
C GLY A 125 -12.92 11.20 -10.34
N VAL A 126 -11.67 10.78 -10.15
CA VAL A 126 -10.94 10.93 -8.87
C VAL A 126 -9.69 11.82 -8.98
N ASP A 127 -9.46 12.41 -10.15
CA ASP A 127 -8.40 13.37 -10.43
C ASP A 127 -8.44 14.58 -9.49
N ARG A 128 -9.64 15.11 -9.21
CA ARG A 128 -9.82 16.23 -8.27
C ARG A 128 -9.32 15.90 -6.87
N VAL A 129 -9.60 14.70 -6.38
CA VAL A 129 -9.12 14.26 -5.06
C VAL A 129 -7.60 14.27 -5.02
N TRP A 130 -6.94 13.84 -6.10
CA TRP A 130 -5.49 13.92 -6.18
C TRP A 130 -5.01 15.38 -6.09
N HIS A 131 -5.60 16.29 -6.88
CA HIS A 131 -5.20 17.71 -6.87
C HIS A 131 -5.37 18.36 -5.49
N ASP A 132 -6.46 18.04 -4.81
CA ASP A 132 -6.81 18.65 -3.53
C ASP A 132 -6.01 18.07 -2.36
N THR A 133 -5.60 16.79 -2.43
CA THR A 133 -5.03 16.07 -1.29
C THR A 133 -3.57 15.65 -1.45
N ALA A 134 -2.99 15.73 -2.66
CA ALA A 134 -1.60 15.36 -2.87
C ALA A 134 -0.64 16.29 -2.13
N ILE A 135 0.20 15.71 -1.28
CA ILE A 135 1.17 16.41 -0.43
C ILE A 135 2.61 16.04 -0.80
N PRO A 136 3.62 16.87 -0.46
CA PRO A 136 5.01 16.55 -0.77
C PRO A 136 5.47 15.22 -0.15
N PHE A 137 6.34 14.49 -0.85
CA PHE A 137 6.81 13.17 -0.42
C PHE A 137 7.37 13.14 1.00
N GLY A 138 8.14 14.16 1.39
CA GLY A 138 8.67 14.25 2.76
C GLY A 138 7.58 14.31 3.84
N GLU A 139 6.43 14.90 3.53
CA GLU A 139 5.27 14.94 4.43
C GLU A 139 4.53 13.61 4.46
N VAL A 140 4.41 12.93 3.31
CA VAL A 140 3.91 11.55 3.25
C VAL A 140 4.72 10.64 4.16
N ILE A 141 6.06 10.75 4.12
CA ILE A 141 6.93 9.93 4.97
C ILE A 141 6.70 10.22 6.47
N LYS A 142 6.53 11.48 6.89
CA LYS A 142 6.21 11.77 8.30
C LYS A 142 4.87 11.17 8.73
N GLN A 143 3.85 11.28 7.88
CA GLN A 143 2.55 10.69 8.17
C GLN A 143 2.62 9.16 8.20
N PHE A 144 3.44 8.57 7.33
CA PHE A 144 3.71 7.13 7.32
C PHE A 144 4.44 6.67 8.58
N GLU A 145 5.47 7.39 9.02
CA GLU A 145 6.19 7.11 10.29
C GLU A 145 5.25 7.21 11.50
N THR A 146 4.33 8.19 11.49
CA THR A 146 3.29 8.30 12.54
C THR A 146 2.35 7.09 12.54
N TRP A 147 1.96 6.62 11.35
CA TRP A 147 1.12 5.43 11.20
C TRP A 147 1.85 4.14 11.60
N LEU A 148 3.14 4.00 11.27
CA LEU A 148 3.97 2.87 11.72
C LEU A 148 4.10 2.84 13.24
N ALA A 149 4.34 4.01 13.87
CA ALA A 149 4.45 4.12 15.32
C ALA A 149 3.12 3.80 16.02
N LYS A 150 1.99 4.26 15.49
CA LYS A 150 0.64 3.93 15.99
C LYS A 150 0.38 2.42 15.99
N ASN A 151 0.87 1.72 14.97
CA ASN A 151 0.76 0.26 14.85
C ASN A 151 1.89 -0.49 15.57
N GLU A 152 2.73 0.21 16.35
CA GLU A 152 3.86 -0.36 17.12
C GLU A 152 4.91 -1.11 16.27
N LEU A 153 4.95 -0.84 14.97
CA LEU A 153 5.84 -1.51 14.01
C LEU A 153 7.22 -0.87 13.92
N TRP A 154 7.39 0.32 14.48
CA TRP A 154 8.58 1.14 14.31
C TRP A 154 8.71 2.18 15.42
N GLN A 155 9.95 2.46 15.83
CA GLN A 155 10.27 3.59 16.70
C GLN A 155 11.53 4.28 16.21
N LYS A 156 11.54 5.62 16.24
CA LYS A 156 12.64 6.43 15.73
C LYS A 156 13.89 6.29 16.59
N GLU A 157 13.71 6.20 17.90
CA GLU A 157 14.75 6.10 18.92
C GLU A 157 15.45 4.73 18.89
N GLY A 158 14.77 3.69 18.39
CA GLY A 158 15.27 2.32 18.27
C GLY A 158 16.15 2.05 17.03
N GLY A 159 16.79 3.09 16.47
CA GLY A 159 17.61 2.98 15.25
C GLY A 159 16.80 3.03 13.95
N GLY A 160 15.47 3.15 14.04
CA GLY A 160 14.60 3.39 12.89
C GLY A 160 14.35 2.17 12.00
N CYS A 161 14.59 0.96 12.49
CA CYS A 161 14.24 -0.30 11.82
C CYS A 161 12.81 -0.76 12.17
N LEU A 162 12.24 -1.66 11.36
CA LEU A 162 10.94 -2.27 11.66
C LEU A 162 11.06 -3.33 12.75
N ASN A 163 10.03 -3.43 13.59
CA ASN A 163 9.89 -4.40 14.66
C ASN A 163 8.95 -5.53 14.22
N LYS A 164 9.47 -6.75 14.07
CA LYS A 164 8.68 -7.94 13.67
C LYS A 164 7.80 -7.73 12.43
N ALA A 165 8.19 -6.80 11.57
CA ALA A 165 7.50 -6.52 10.34
C ALA A 165 8.50 -6.41 9.20
N ALA A 166 8.05 -6.73 7.98
CA ALA A 166 8.84 -6.58 6.77
C ALA A 166 7.98 -6.01 5.64
N PHE A 167 8.60 -5.19 4.79
CA PHE A 167 7.97 -4.82 3.53
C PHE A 167 7.86 -6.02 2.59
N VAL A 168 6.79 -6.06 1.81
CA VAL A 168 6.60 -6.98 0.70
C VAL A 168 6.29 -6.17 -0.55
N THR A 169 7.03 -6.44 -1.64
CA THR A 169 6.85 -5.76 -2.93
C THR A 169 6.82 -6.76 -4.09
N CYS A 170 6.28 -6.33 -5.25
CA CYS A 170 6.25 -7.14 -6.47
C CYS A 170 7.45 -6.83 -7.39
N GLY A 171 8.64 -7.17 -6.93
CA GLY A 171 9.91 -6.85 -7.57
C GLY A 171 10.70 -5.80 -6.81
N ASN A 172 11.83 -5.42 -7.39
CA ASN A 172 12.78 -4.50 -6.75
C ASN A 172 12.52 -3.02 -7.10
N TRP A 173 11.54 -2.71 -7.94
CA TRP A 173 11.39 -1.35 -8.45
C TRP A 173 11.03 -0.36 -7.34
N ASP A 174 10.10 -0.69 -6.46
CA ASP A 174 9.62 0.20 -5.39
C ASP A 174 10.74 0.62 -4.44
N LEU A 175 11.31 -0.35 -3.71
CA LEU A 175 12.22 -0.05 -2.60
C LEU A 175 13.68 0.04 -3.02
N LYS A 176 14.15 -0.79 -3.97
CA LYS A 176 15.55 -0.70 -4.45
C LYS A 176 15.80 0.52 -5.32
N THR A 177 14.79 0.95 -6.10
CA THR A 177 14.97 1.95 -7.15
C THR A 177 14.23 3.24 -6.83
N LYS A 178 12.91 3.14 -6.65
CA LYS A 178 12.03 4.31 -6.69
C LYS A 178 12.09 5.15 -5.42
N VAL A 179 12.04 4.53 -4.24
CA VAL A 179 12.19 5.25 -2.97
C VAL A 179 13.54 5.97 -2.86
N PRO A 180 14.71 5.33 -3.11
CA PRO A 180 16.00 6.02 -3.08
C PRO A 180 16.08 7.19 -4.07
N GLN A 181 15.50 7.04 -5.27
CA GLN A 181 15.40 8.14 -6.24
C GLN A 181 14.53 9.29 -5.72
N GLN A 182 13.34 8.98 -5.18
CA GLN A 182 12.45 10.01 -4.65
C GLN A 182 13.05 10.72 -3.42
N CYS A 183 13.80 10.01 -2.57
CA CYS A 183 14.52 10.61 -1.46
C CYS A 183 15.56 11.63 -1.95
N LYS A 184 16.33 11.31 -3.01
CA LYS A 184 17.28 12.26 -3.64
C LYS A 184 16.57 13.49 -4.20
N VAL A 185 15.43 13.30 -4.86
CA VAL A 185 14.60 14.41 -5.37
C VAL A 185 14.12 15.31 -4.24
N SER A 186 13.63 14.70 -3.17
CA SER A 186 13.07 15.38 -2.00
C SER A 186 14.13 15.89 -1.02
N LYS A 187 15.42 15.74 -1.34
CA LYS A 187 16.57 16.11 -0.50
C LYS A 187 16.51 15.53 0.92
N MET A 188 16.01 14.30 1.05
CA MET A 188 15.90 13.60 2.33
C MET A 188 16.84 12.40 2.38
N LYS A 189 17.25 12.03 3.60
CA LYS A 189 17.94 10.76 3.83
C LYS A 189 16.96 9.61 3.63
N LEU A 190 17.47 8.50 3.08
CA LEU A 190 16.69 7.27 2.92
C LEU A 190 16.43 6.66 4.30
N PRO A 191 15.16 6.49 4.73
CA PRO A 191 14.85 5.85 6.00
C PRO A 191 15.33 4.39 6.05
N PRO A 192 15.96 3.93 7.15
CA PRO A 192 16.51 2.57 7.26
C PRO A 192 15.50 1.45 7.05
N TYR A 193 14.24 1.65 7.46
CA TYR A 193 13.17 0.66 7.29
C TYR A 193 12.82 0.33 5.83
N PHE A 194 13.34 1.07 4.84
CA PHE A 194 13.20 0.73 3.42
C PHE A 194 14.37 -0.09 2.86
N MET A 195 15.40 -0.38 3.66
CA MET A 195 16.62 -1.04 3.18
C MET A 195 16.47 -2.56 3.03
N GLU A 196 15.47 -3.15 3.67
CA GLU A 196 15.22 -4.59 3.66
C GLU A 196 13.74 -4.84 3.31
N TRP A 197 13.51 -5.78 2.39
CA TRP A 197 12.17 -6.16 1.97
C TRP A 197 12.16 -7.57 1.41
N ILE A 198 10.96 -8.13 1.36
CA ILE A 198 10.65 -9.40 0.75
C ILE A 198 10.18 -9.13 -0.69
N ASN A 199 10.91 -9.64 -1.67
CA ASN A 199 10.50 -9.58 -3.07
C ASN A 199 9.63 -10.81 -3.42
N LEU A 200 8.33 -10.58 -3.61
CA LEU A 200 7.38 -11.64 -3.91
C LEU A 200 7.68 -12.36 -5.23
N LYS A 201 8.28 -11.67 -6.22
CA LYS A 201 8.67 -12.31 -7.49
C LYS A 201 9.72 -13.38 -7.28
N ASP A 202 10.72 -13.11 -6.44
CA ASP A 202 11.81 -14.06 -6.19
C ASP A 202 11.28 -15.29 -5.44
N ILE A 203 10.39 -15.08 -4.46
CA ILE A 203 9.68 -16.17 -3.77
C ILE A 203 8.89 -17.01 -4.77
N TYR A 204 8.09 -16.38 -5.62
CA TYR A 204 7.26 -17.08 -6.59
C TYR A 204 8.09 -17.93 -7.56
N LEU A 205 9.15 -17.35 -8.13
CA LEU A 205 10.04 -18.06 -9.06
C LEU A 205 10.74 -19.24 -8.39
N ASN A 206 11.24 -19.05 -7.16
CA ASN A 206 11.89 -20.11 -6.39
C ASN A 206 10.91 -21.23 -6.01
N PHE A 207 9.73 -20.88 -5.48
CA PHE A 207 8.73 -21.84 -5.04
C PHE A 207 8.19 -22.68 -6.19
N TYR A 208 7.86 -22.05 -7.32
CA TYR A 208 7.33 -22.74 -8.50
C TYR A 208 8.41 -23.25 -9.46
N LYS A 209 9.70 -23.07 -9.12
CA LYS A 209 10.86 -23.44 -9.97
C LYS A 209 10.76 -22.90 -11.40
N ARG A 210 10.23 -21.68 -11.54
CA ARG A 210 10.14 -20.98 -12.83
C ARG A 210 11.40 -20.13 -12.99
N ARG A 211 12.11 -20.31 -14.11
CA ARG A 211 13.29 -19.51 -14.49
C ARG A 211 12.87 -18.34 -15.36
#